data_AF-A0A538HWY0-F1
#
_entry.id   AF-A0A538HWY0-F1
#
_cell.length_a   1.000
_cell.length_b   1.000
_cell.length_c   1.000
_cell.angle_alpha   90.00
_cell.angle_beta   90.00
_cell.angle_gamma   90.00
#
_symmetry.space_group_name_H-M   'P 1'
#
loop_
_entity.id
_entity.type
_entity.pdbx_description
1 polymer ?
#
loop_
_entity_poly.entity_id
_entity_poly.type
_entity_poly.pdbx_seq_one_letter_code
_entity_poly.pdbx_strand_id
1 'polypeptide(L)'
;MLAFTFLFATRPRTRVKQRLLPFESGVSAGAPSQHRRFTVSFYLTAMLFILFDIEIVFLYPLAIQLNALGWFGLVEFVTFIAVLVVAYVYIWRKGALEWH
;
A
#
# COMPACT_ATOMS: atom_id res chain seq x y z
N MET A 1 17.01 14.71 39.17
CA MET A 1 15.71 14.04 39.42
C MET A 1 15.37 12.99 38.35
N LEU A 2 15.47 13.29 37.05
CA LEU A 2 15.17 12.31 35.98
C LEU A 2 16.05 11.04 35.96
N ALA A 3 17.34 11.16 36.30
CA ALA A 3 18.25 10.01 36.36
C ALA A 3 17.86 8.99 37.45
N PHE A 4 17.31 9.47 38.56
CA PHE A 4 16.87 8.63 39.67
C PHE A 4 15.62 7.83 39.30
N THR A 5 14.71 8.44 38.53
CA THR A 5 13.50 7.78 38.02
C THR A 5 13.84 6.63 37.07
N PHE A 6 14.83 6.78 36.19
CA PHE A 6 15.25 5.70 35.29
C PHE A 6 15.96 4.55 36.02
N LEU A 7 16.76 4.86 37.05
CA LEU A 7 17.46 3.86 37.87
C LEU A 7 16.52 3.04 38.74
N PHE A 8 15.44 3.65 39.26
CA PHE A 8 14.44 2.97 40.10
C PHE A 8 13.21 2.46 39.34
N ALA A 9 13.09 2.74 38.04
CA ALA A 9 12.02 2.22 37.19
C ALA A 9 12.16 0.71 36.99
N THR A 10 11.69 -0.05 37.97
CA THR A 10 11.60 -1.51 37.89
C THR A 10 10.35 -1.87 37.08
N ARG A 11 10.52 -2.12 35.77
CA ARG A 11 9.43 -2.68 34.97
C ARG A 11 9.17 -4.11 35.44
N PRO A 12 7.99 -4.44 35.99
CA PRO A 12 7.70 -5.81 36.38
C PRO A 12 7.77 -6.71 35.15
N ARG A 13 8.72 -7.66 35.17
CA ARG A 13 9.01 -8.59 34.06
C ARG A 13 8.00 -9.74 33.96
N THR A 14 7.01 -9.80 34.86
CA THR A 14 6.03 -10.88 34.88
C THR A 14 5.21 -10.86 33.60
N ARG A 15 5.51 -11.81 32.71
CA ARG A 15 4.72 -12.09 31.51
C ARG A 15 3.44 -12.79 31.94
N VAL A 16 2.42 -12.01 32.26
CA VAL A 16 1.07 -12.53 32.49
C VAL A 16 0.56 -13.09 31.16
N LYS A 17 0.18 -14.38 31.12
CA LYS A 17 -0.26 -15.07 29.89
C LYS A 17 -1.32 -14.27 29.12
N GLN A 18 -2.24 -13.62 29.83
CA GLN A 18 -3.30 -12.78 29.24
C GLN A 18 -2.80 -11.56 28.46
N ARG A 19 -1.62 -11.01 28.79
CA ARG A 19 -1.03 -9.87 28.06
C ARG A 19 -0.45 -10.27 26.70
N LEU A 20 -0.28 -11.57 26.46
CA LEU A 20 0.25 -12.11 25.20
C LEU A 20 -0.85 -12.59 24.26
N LEU A 21 -2.12 -12.59 24.72
CA LEU A 21 -3.25 -13.02 23.93
C LEU A 21 -3.77 -11.84 23.08
N PRO A 22 -4.16 -12.10 21.82
CA PRO A 22 -4.93 -11.14 21.03
C PRO A 22 -6.24 -10.74 21.74
N PHE A 23 -6.67 -9.50 21.52
CA PHE A 23 -7.93 -9.01 22.06
C PHE A 23 -9.12 -9.53 21.24
N GLU A 24 -10.03 -10.28 21.87
CA GLU A 24 -11.18 -10.92 21.22
C GLU A 24 -12.52 -10.58 21.90
N SER A 25 -12.62 -9.38 22.50
CA SER A 25 -13.83 -8.87 23.17
C SER A 25 -14.54 -9.83 24.15
N GLY A 26 -13.80 -10.78 24.74
CA GLY A 26 -14.32 -11.74 25.73
C GLY A 26 -14.90 -13.04 25.16
N VAL A 27 -15.00 -13.19 23.84
CA VAL A 27 -15.49 -14.42 23.19
C VAL A 27 -14.39 -14.93 22.27
N SER A 28 -13.60 -15.87 22.77
CA SER A 28 -12.55 -16.49 21.96
C SER A 28 -13.18 -17.42 20.93
N ALA A 29 -13.44 -16.89 19.73
CA ALA A 29 -13.49 -17.74 18.56
C ALA A 29 -12.07 -18.26 18.38
N GLY A 30 -11.83 -19.56 18.64
CA GLY A 30 -10.50 -20.17 18.52
C GLY A 30 -9.83 -19.85 17.17
N ALA A 31 -8.54 -20.23 17.02
CA ALA A 31 -7.68 -19.83 15.91
C ALA A 31 -8.44 -19.51 14.61
N PRO A 32 -8.35 -18.27 14.08
CA PRO A 32 -9.16 -17.84 12.95
C PRO A 32 -9.07 -18.88 11.85
N SER A 33 -10.21 -19.25 11.27
CA SER A 33 -10.24 -20.22 10.20
C SER A 33 -9.24 -19.79 9.12
N GLN A 34 -8.29 -20.68 8.80
CA GLN A 34 -7.23 -20.45 7.81
C GLN A 34 -7.77 -20.02 6.43
N HIS A 35 -9.07 -20.18 6.22
CA HIS A 35 -9.83 -19.95 5.01
C HIS A 35 -10.71 -18.69 5.09
N ARG A 36 -10.23 -17.62 5.74
CA ARG A 36 -10.94 -16.34 5.68
C ARG A 36 -10.82 -15.80 4.25
N ARG A 37 -11.95 -15.78 3.54
CA ARG A 37 -12.03 -15.24 2.18
C ARG A 37 -11.86 -13.73 2.27
N PHE A 38 -10.74 -13.22 1.76
CA PHE A 38 -10.55 -11.80 1.54
C PHE A 38 -11.21 -11.41 0.21
N THR A 39 -11.78 -10.21 0.16
CA THR A 39 -12.40 -9.67 -1.06
C THR A 39 -11.34 -9.49 -2.15
N VAL A 40 -11.68 -9.83 -3.39
CA VAL A 40 -10.76 -9.75 -4.55
C VAL A 40 -10.30 -8.30 -4.83
N SER A 41 -11.05 -7.30 -4.38
CA SER A 41 -10.74 -5.87 -4.57
C SER A 41 -9.34 -5.50 -4.08
N PHE A 42 -8.86 -6.09 -2.97
CA PHE A 42 -7.49 -5.83 -2.48
C PHE A 42 -6.41 -6.22 -3.48
N TYR A 43 -6.60 -7.34 -4.19
CA TYR A 43 -5.67 -7.79 -5.23
C TYR A 43 -5.70 -6.86 -6.44
N LEU A 44 -6.90 -6.44 -6.88
CA LEU A 44 -7.04 -5.52 -8.02
C LEU A 44 -6.37 -4.16 -7.73
N THR A 45 -6.56 -3.62 -6.53
CA THR A 45 -5.89 -2.37 -6.11
C THR A 45 -4.37 -2.54 -6.06
N ALA A 46 -3.86 -3.64 -5.49
CA ALA A 46 -2.42 -3.90 -5.43
C ALA A 46 -1.80 -4.06 -6.83
N MET A 47 -2.47 -4.78 -7.73
CA MET A 47 -2.01 -4.95 -9.10
C MET A 47 -2.01 -3.63 -9.87
N LEU A 48 -3.04 -2.79 -9.69
CA LEU A 48 -3.07 -1.44 -10.28
C LEU A 48 -1.93 -0.57 -9.76
N PHE A 49 -1.64 -0.62 -8.46
CA PHE A 49 -0.54 0.12 -7.86
C PHE A 49 0.82 -0.29 -8.45
N ILE A 50 1.06 -1.61 -8.59
CA ILE A 50 2.30 -2.13 -9.21
C ILE A 50 2.44 -1.65 -10.65
N LEU A 51 1.36 -1.70 -11.43
CA LEU A 51 1.35 -1.28 -12.83
C LEU A 51 1.68 0.22 -12.95
N PHE A 52 1.04 1.06 -12.12
CA PHE A 52 1.28 2.50 -12.10
C PHE A 52 2.70 2.87 -11.62
N ASP A 53 3.24 2.14 -10.64
CA ASP A 53 4.60 2.38 -10.14
C ASP A 53 5.66 2.07 -11.22
N ILE A 54 5.48 0.97 -11.96
CA ILE A 54 6.33 0.61 -13.11
C ILE A 54 6.28 1.70 -14.18
N GLU A 55 5.11 2.27 -14.44
CA GLU A 55 4.95 3.34 -15.43
C GLU A 55 5.67 4.64 -15.01
N ILE A 56 5.69 4.97 -13.71
CA ILE A 56 6.47 6.10 -13.19
C ILE A 56 7.98 5.86 -13.37
N VAL A 57 8.45 4.64 -13.15
CA VAL A 57 9.86 4.29 -13.39
C VAL A 57 10.25 4.56 -14.84
N PHE A 58 9.37 4.32 -15.81
CA PHE A 58 9.61 4.65 -17.22
C PHE A 58 9.55 6.15 -17.51
N LEU A 59 8.73 6.92 -16.78
CA LEU A 59 8.68 8.38 -16.93
C LEU A 59 9.93 9.08 -16.42
N TYR A 60 10.66 8.52 -15.45
CA TYR A 60 11.83 9.16 -14.84
C TYR A 60 12.95 9.49 -15.86
N PRO A 61 13.44 8.53 -16.67
CA PRO A 61 14.46 8.83 -17.68
C PRO A 61 13.98 9.85 -18.72
N LEU A 62 12.71 9.74 -19.15
CA LEU A 62 12.12 10.68 -20.11
C LEU A 62 12.07 12.11 -19.53
N ALA A 63 11.71 12.25 -18.25
CA ALA A 63 11.68 13.53 -17.55
C ALA A 63 13.08 14.16 -17.42
N ILE A 64 14.11 13.35 -17.18
CA ILE A 64 15.49 13.83 -17.09
C ILE A 64 16.02 14.28 -18.46
N GLN A 65 15.68 13.57 -19.53
CA GLN A 65 16.16 13.86 -20.89
C GLN A 65 15.27 14.82 -21.69
N LEU A 66 14.17 15.30 -21.10
CA LEU A 66 13.14 16.09 -21.78
C LEU A 66 13.70 17.36 -22.45
N ASN A 67 14.70 18.00 -21.84
CA ASN A 67 15.40 19.15 -22.41
C ASN A 67 16.21 18.83 -23.68
N ALA A 68 16.79 17.62 -23.76
CA ALA A 68 17.58 17.18 -24.92
C ALA A 68 16.68 16.73 -26.07
N LEU A 69 15.54 16.11 -25.76
CA LEU A 69 14.57 15.63 -26.75
C LEU A 69 13.64 16.73 -27.29
N GLY A 70 13.47 17.84 -26.55
CA GLY A 70 12.65 18.98 -26.97
C GLY A 70 11.20 18.57 -27.30
N TRP A 71 10.73 18.95 -28.49
CA TRP A 71 9.36 18.65 -28.95
C TRP A 71 9.04 17.16 -29.03
N PHE A 72 10.02 16.33 -29.39
CA PHE A 72 9.82 14.88 -29.47
C PHE A 72 9.52 14.31 -28.08
N GLY A 73 10.29 14.72 -27.08
CA GLY A 73 10.10 14.28 -25.68
C GLY A 73 8.76 14.76 -25.10
N LEU A 74 8.27 15.93 -25.53
CA LEU A 74 6.96 16.44 -25.12
C LEU A 74 5.82 15.60 -25.72
N VAL A 75 5.89 15.26 -27.01
CA VAL A 75 4.89 14.39 -27.65
C VAL A 75 4.88 13.01 -26.99
N GLU A 76 6.06 12.42 -26.78
CA GLU A 76 6.19 11.11 -26.13
C GLU A 76 5.64 11.13 -24.69
N PHE A 77 5.92 12.19 -23.92
CA PHE A 77 5.35 12.38 -22.60
C PHE A 77 3.82 12.45 -22.62
N VAL A 78 3.23 13.27 -23.51
CA VAL A 78 1.77 13.39 -23.64
C VAL A 78 1.14 12.07 -24.07
N THR A 79 1.74 11.38 -25.05
CA THR A 79 1.26 10.07 -25.50
C THR A 79 1.32 9.04 -24.37
N PHE A 80 2.40 9.01 -23.60
CA PHE A 80 2.53 8.10 -22.45
C PHE A 80 1.43 8.36 -21.42
N ILE A 81 1.26 9.62 -21.00
CA ILE A 81 0.21 10.02 -20.04
C ILE A 81 -1.19 9.68 -20.57
N ALA A 82 -1.45 9.87 -21.87
CA ALA A 82 -2.74 9.53 -22.46
C ALA A 82 -3.06 8.03 -22.34
N VAL A 83 -2.06 7.16 -22.53
CA VAL A 83 -2.22 5.71 -22.36
C VAL A 83 -2.54 5.35 -20.90
N LEU A 84 -1.87 5.98 -19.93
CA LEU A 84 -2.17 5.80 -18.50
C LEU A 84 -3.62 6.14 -18.17
N VAL A 85 -4.08 7.29 -18.67
CA VAL A 85 -5.44 7.76 -18.44
C VAL A 85 -6.45 6.78 -19.03
N VAL A 86 -6.22 6.27 -20.25
CA VAL A 86 -7.10 5.28 -20.89
C VAL A 86 -7.16 3.99 -20.07
N ALA A 87 -6.02 3.47 -19.62
CA ALA A 87 -5.97 2.26 -18.78
C ALA A 87 -6.72 2.47 -17.45
N TYR A 88 -6.49 3.60 -16.79
CA TYR A 88 -7.15 3.95 -15.53
C TYR A 88 -8.68 4.07 -15.70
N VAL A 89 -9.13 4.82 -16.70
CA VAL A 89 -10.57 4.99 -16.99
C VAL A 89 -11.23 3.65 -17.31
N TYR A 90 -10.57 2.77 -18.06
CA TYR A 90 -11.08 1.43 -18.34
C TYR A 90 -11.32 0.62 -17.05
N ILE A 91 -10.34 0.61 -16.15
CA ILE A 91 -10.40 -0.14 -14.89
C ILE A 91 -11.49 0.43 -13.97
N TRP A 92 -11.60 1.77 -13.91
CA TRP A 92 -12.65 2.44 -13.15
C TRP A 92 -14.03 2.06 -13.67
N ARG A 93 -14.26 2.11 -14.99
CA ARG A 93 -15.54 1.71 -15.59
C ARG A 93 -15.89 0.24 -15.36
N LYS A 94 -14.90 -0.61 -15.07
CA LYS A 94 -15.09 -2.04 -14.76
C LYS A 94 -15.44 -2.31 -13.29
N GLY A 95 -15.50 -1.28 -12.44
CA GLY A 95 -15.85 -1.43 -11.02
C GLY A 95 -14.75 -2.08 -10.18
N ALA A 96 -13.51 -2.16 -10.69
CA ALA A 96 -12.39 -2.77 -9.97
C ALA A 96 -12.00 -2.03 -8.67
N LEU A 97 -12.50 -0.79 -8.52
CA LEU A 97 -12.27 0.08 -7.36
C LEU A 97 -13.53 0.23 -6.49
N GLU A 98 -14.57 -0.58 -6.71
CA GLU A 98 -15.78 -0.56 -5.87
C GLU A 98 -15.63 -1.51 -4.67
N TRP A 99 -16.05 -1.01 -3.51
CA TRP A 99 -15.91 -1.68 -2.20
C TRP A 99 -17.31 -1.83 -1.60
N HIS A 100 -18.06 -2.82 -2.11
CA HIS A 100 -19.33 -3.26 -1.53
C HIS A 100 -19.12 -4.52 -0.69
#